data_AF-A0A3N6G1A5-F1
#
_entry.id   AF-A0A3N6G1A5-F1
#
_cell.length_a   1.000
_cell.length_b   1.000
_cell.length_c   1.000
_cell.angle_alpha   90.00
_cell.angle_beta   90.00
_cell.angle_gamma   90.00
#
_symmetry.space_group_name_H-M   'P 1'
#
loop_
_entity.id
_entity.type
_entity.pdbx_description
1 polymer ?
#
loop_
_entity_poly.entity_id
_entity_poly.type
_entity_poly.pdbx_seq_one_letter_code
_entity_poly.pdbx_strand_id
1 'polypeptide(L)'
;MTEQTITTENTGSGDTAEPSGIDLARLALQQARLAARSKGGEARAPRRRRATTTRRDGQEPSGFAAVLAGLMADRAWELPAAGGSVLDRWPDIATAITPHLHHHVRAMAYHPETGQLDLRPDSSAYATQLRLISTRIITAANEATGTNTVRTIRVLPPGPPPADLPARPASPPTPAPAAPQAPGNTPKTAPAGYREAIAAHRATWTRQQHTNPDVQAAAERQLRERLREPEENFTDGRQALAELRTRAAAQQRVQPSDVSRARALQRLVAERVGLTTITPAAAGPQRLDRTA
;
A
#
# COMPACT_ATOMS: atom_id res chain seq x y z
N MET A 1 -61.55 38.03 30.93
CA MET A 1 -61.02 39.41 30.78
C MET A 1 -59.78 39.47 31.65
N THR A 2 -58.54 39.47 31.16
CA THR A 2 -57.92 39.90 29.90
C THR A 2 -56.68 39.00 29.70
N GLU A 3 -56.57 38.19 28.64
CA GLU A 3 -56.02 38.57 27.33
C GLU A 3 -54.77 39.46 27.41
N GLN A 4 -53.61 38.87 27.12
CA GLN A 4 -52.58 39.50 26.29
C GLN A 4 -51.84 38.40 25.52
N THR A 5 -52.28 38.29 24.27
CA THR A 5 -51.58 37.73 23.14
C THR A 5 -50.31 38.52 22.85
N ILE A 6 -49.21 37.82 22.56
CA ILE A 6 -48.21 38.31 21.62
C ILE A 6 -47.93 37.17 20.65
N THR A 7 -48.18 37.48 19.39
CA THR A 7 -48.20 36.59 18.24
C THR A 7 -46.94 36.82 17.43
N THR A 8 -46.24 35.72 17.16
CA THR A 8 -45.48 35.39 15.94
C THR A 8 -44.29 36.26 15.53
N GLU A 9 -43.10 35.65 15.54
CA GLU A 9 -42.27 35.68 14.33
C GLU A 9 -41.47 34.39 14.14
N ASN A 10 -41.98 33.62 13.17
CA ASN A 10 -41.33 32.54 12.47
C ASN A 10 -40.12 33.09 11.70
N THR A 11 -38.94 32.44 11.78
CA THR A 11 -38.13 32.01 10.61
C THR A 11 -36.86 31.34 11.11
N GLY A 12 -36.67 30.06 10.77
CA GLY A 12 -35.42 29.35 11.00
C GLY A 12 -35.51 27.86 10.69
N SER A 13 -35.85 27.52 9.44
CA SER A 13 -35.71 26.18 8.88
C SER A 13 -34.31 25.59 9.09
N GLY A 14 -34.24 24.26 9.23
CA GLY A 14 -33.03 23.45 9.03
C GLY A 14 -32.81 22.53 10.22
N ASP A 15 -33.38 21.33 10.26
CA ASP A 15 -32.91 20.15 9.53
C ASP A 15 -32.73 19.09 10.63
N THR A 16 -33.03 17.84 10.33
CA THR A 16 -32.58 16.70 11.14
C THR A 16 -31.07 16.61 11.00
N ALA A 17 -30.37 17.53 11.67
CA ALA A 17 -28.93 17.65 11.57
C ALA A 17 -28.31 16.46 12.31
N GLU A 18 -27.85 15.49 11.53
CA GLU A 18 -26.85 14.54 11.97
C GLU A 18 -25.76 15.29 12.74
N PRO A 19 -25.29 14.77 13.88
CA PRO A 19 -24.33 15.48 14.71
C PRO A 19 -23.09 15.80 13.89
N SER A 20 -22.91 17.09 13.57
CA SER A 20 -21.77 17.61 12.83
C SER A 20 -20.48 17.20 13.54
N GLY A 21 -19.42 16.90 12.78
CA GLY A 21 -18.15 16.42 13.33
C GLY A 21 -17.54 17.36 14.41
N ILE A 22 -17.88 18.64 14.37
CA ILE A 22 -17.51 19.62 15.39
C ILE A 22 -18.20 19.32 16.75
N ASP A 23 -19.46 18.92 16.73
CA ASP A 23 -20.21 18.59 17.94
C ASP A 23 -19.74 17.26 18.54
N LEU A 24 -19.40 16.29 17.69
CA LEU A 24 -18.75 15.04 18.12
C LEU A 24 -17.38 15.29 18.78
N ALA A 25 -16.60 16.23 18.26
CA ALA A 25 -15.31 16.59 18.85
C ALA A 25 -15.47 17.23 20.23
N ARG A 26 -16.49 18.08 20.43
CA ARG A 26 -16.78 18.67 21.75
C ARG A 26 -17.26 17.61 22.74
N LEU A 27 -18.09 16.67 22.29
CA LEU A 27 -18.55 15.51 23.08
C LEU A 27 -17.39 14.61 23.49
N ALA A 28 -16.50 14.27 22.55
CA ALA A 28 -15.31 13.46 22.82
C ALA A 28 -14.36 14.13 23.82
N LEU A 29 -14.17 15.45 23.71
CA LEU A 29 -13.32 16.21 24.65
C LEU A 29 -13.92 16.24 26.07
N GLN A 30 -15.24 16.40 26.20
CA GLN A 30 -15.91 16.32 27.50
C GLN A 30 -15.79 14.91 28.11
N GLN A 31 -15.97 13.86 27.30
CA GLN A 31 -15.81 12.49 27.76
C GLN A 31 -14.37 12.19 28.21
N ALA A 32 -13.36 12.68 27.49
CA ALA A 32 -11.96 12.54 27.87
C ALA A 32 -11.65 13.26 29.20
N ARG A 33 -12.24 14.45 29.44
CA ARG A 33 -12.09 15.17 30.71
C ARG A 33 -12.74 14.45 31.88
N LEU A 34 -13.91 13.86 31.69
CA LEU A 34 -14.58 13.07 32.73
C LEU A 34 -13.80 11.79 33.03
N ALA A 35 -13.26 11.11 32.01
CA ALA A 35 -12.39 9.94 32.19
C ALA A 35 -11.08 10.28 32.91
N ALA A 36 -10.48 11.44 32.64
CA ALA A 36 -9.29 11.89 33.36
C ALA A 36 -9.62 12.25 34.82
N ARG A 37 -10.80 12.81 35.08
CA ARG A 37 -11.25 13.15 36.44
C ARG A 37 -11.59 11.91 37.26
N SER A 38 -12.20 10.88 36.65
CA SER A 38 -12.50 9.61 37.32
C SER A 38 -11.25 8.74 37.53
N LYS A 39 -10.23 8.88 36.67
CA LYS A 39 -8.89 8.29 36.87
C LYS A 39 -7.98 9.13 37.79
N GLY A 40 -8.48 10.25 38.30
CA GLY A 40 -7.79 11.14 39.23
C GLY A 40 -7.81 10.61 40.67
N GLY A 41 -7.19 9.45 40.90
CA GLY A 41 -6.89 8.89 42.22
C GLY A 41 -5.68 7.97 42.10
N GLU A 42 -4.60 8.29 42.81
CA GLU A 42 -3.35 7.53 42.94
C GLU A 42 -2.36 7.55 41.75
N ALA A 43 -1.89 8.74 41.39
CA ALA A 43 -0.49 8.87 40.99
C ALA A 43 0.35 9.20 42.24
N ARG A 44 0.52 8.20 43.13
CA ARG A 44 1.51 8.29 44.21
C ARG A 44 2.88 8.21 43.56
N ALA A 45 3.52 9.36 43.41
CA ALA A 45 4.90 9.45 42.95
C ALA A 45 5.78 8.47 43.75
N PRO A 46 6.55 7.58 43.11
CA PRO A 46 7.43 6.67 43.84
C PRO A 46 8.48 7.50 44.56
N ARG A 47 8.38 7.51 45.89
CA ARG A 47 9.29 8.19 46.81
C ARG A 47 10.67 7.56 46.63
N ARG A 48 11.54 8.19 45.85
CA ARG A 48 12.97 7.84 45.72
C ARG A 48 13.56 7.69 47.13
N ARG A 49 13.83 6.45 47.54
CA ARG A 49 14.68 6.16 48.69
C ARG A 49 16.08 6.64 48.33
N ARG A 50 16.54 7.71 48.97
CA ARG A 50 17.95 8.10 48.99
C ARG A 50 18.69 7.00 49.75
N ALA A 51 19.40 6.15 49.03
CA ALA A 51 20.40 5.27 49.63
C ALA A 51 21.55 6.16 50.14
N THR A 52 21.78 6.11 51.44
CA THR A 52 22.93 6.70 52.12
C THR A 52 24.20 6.09 51.52
N THR A 53 24.97 6.90 50.79
CA THR A 53 26.34 6.55 50.42
C THR A 53 27.18 6.59 51.69
N THR A 54 27.36 5.44 52.33
CA THR A 54 28.47 5.25 53.26
C THR A 54 29.74 5.29 52.43
N ARG A 55 30.46 6.41 52.55
CA ARG A 55 31.83 6.58 52.07
C ARG A 55 32.67 5.49 52.74
N ARG A 56 32.96 4.41 52.03
CA ARG A 56 33.98 3.44 52.41
C ARG A 56 35.22 3.80 51.61
N ASP A 57 36.05 4.62 52.23
CA ASP A 57 37.43 4.83 51.81
C ASP A 57 38.16 3.48 51.82
N GLY A 58 39.11 3.33 50.89
CA GLY A 58 40.23 2.39 51.03
C GLY A 58 39.98 0.96 50.55
N GLN A 59 40.15 0.76 49.24
CA GLN A 59 41.10 -0.25 48.74
C GLN A 59 40.91 -1.68 49.24
N GLU A 60 39.84 -2.32 48.79
CA GLU A 60 39.74 -3.79 48.75
C GLU A 60 39.67 -4.20 47.27
N PRO A 61 40.49 -5.15 46.78
CA PRO A 61 40.33 -5.68 45.44
C PRO A 61 38.98 -6.39 45.37
N SER A 62 38.00 -5.71 44.77
CA SER A 62 36.70 -6.31 44.48
C SER A 62 36.95 -7.57 43.65
N GLY A 63 36.56 -8.74 44.19
CA GLY A 63 36.73 -10.01 43.50
C GLY A 63 36.14 -9.92 42.10
N PHE A 64 36.84 -10.45 41.10
CA PHE A 64 36.42 -10.38 39.70
C PHE A 64 34.96 -10.80 39.51
N ALA A 65 34.49 -11.80 40.26
CA ALA A 65 33.09 -12.22 40.28
C ALA A 65 32.11 -11.13 40.77
N ALA A 66 32.48 -10.30 41.75
CA ALA A 66 31.65 -9.20 42.24
C ALA A 66 31.64 -8.02 41.27
N VAL A 67 32.76 -7.74 40.60
CA VAL A 67 32.83 -6.74 39.53
C VAL A 67 32.06 -7.20 38.30
N LEU A 68 32.17 -8.48 37.94
CA LEU A 68 31.42 -9.09 36.85
C LEU A 68 29.92 -9.15 37.18
N ALA A 69 29.54 -9.48 38.41
CA ALA A 69 28.15 -9.44 38.86
C ALA A 69 27.59 -8.01 38.88
N GLY A 70 28.41 -7.02 39.29
CA GLY A 70 28.07 -5.60 39.19
C GLY A 70 27.90 -5.13 37.75
N LEU A 71 28.79 -5.53 36.83
CA LEU A 71 28.69 -5.26 35.40
C LEU A 71 27.50 -5.97 34.74
N MET A 72 27.18 -7.20 35.15
CA MET A 72 25.97 -7.90 34.70
C MET A 72 24.70 -7.22 35.23
N ALA A 73 24.70 -6.73 36.48
CA ALA A 73 23.57 -6.01 37.05
C ALA A 73 23.38 -4.62 36.44
N ASP A 74 24.46 -3.87 36.22
CA ASP A 74 24.40 -2.51 35.67
C ASP A 74 24.20 -2.46 34.14
N ARG A 75 24.50 -3.56 33.41
CA ARG A 75 24.50 -3.53 31.94
C ARG A 75 23.84 -4.72 31.22
N ALA A 76 23.40 -5.78 31.91
CA ALA A 76 22.94 -7.00 31.23
C ALA A 76 21.46 -7.38 31.43
N TRP A 77 20.73 -6.91 32.44
CA TRP A 77 19.40 -7.48 32.77
C TRP A 77 18.19 -6.53 32.78
N GLU A 78 18.32 -5.32 32.25
CA GLU A 78 17.17 -4.46 31.88
C GLU A 78 16.63 -4.79 30.46
N LEU A 79 16.85 -6.00 29.95
CA LEU A 79 16.05 -6.54 28.85
C LEU A 79 15.18 -7.66 29.43
N PRO A 80 13.85 -7.54 29.37
CA PRO A 80 12.97 -8.65 29.73
C PRO A 80 13.39 -9.86 28.92
N ALA A 81 13.57 -11.00 29.59
CA ALA A 81 14.02 -12.28 29.03
C ALA A 81 13.25 -12.76 27.78
N ALA A 82 12.15 -12.11 27.41
CA ALA A 82 11.37 -12.34 26.19
C ALA A 82 11.94 -11.69 24.92
N GLY A 83 12.78 -10.65 25.02
CA GLY A 83 13.30 -9.95 23.83
C GLY A 83 14.42 -10.72 23.11
N GLY A 84 15.29 -11.39 23.88
CA GLY A 84 16.31 -12.29 23.35
C GLY A 84 15.72 -13.53 22.70
N SER A 85 14.63 -14.09 23.26
CA SER A 85 14.02 -15.30 22.72
C SER A 85 13.39 -15.10 21.34
N VAL A 86 12.80 -13.93 21.04
CA VAL A 86 12.17 -13.68 19.73
C VAL A 86 13.22 -13.57 18.62
N LEU A 87 14.35 -12.90 18.90
CA LEU A 87 15.43 -12.76 17.94
C LEU A 87 16.12 -14.10 17.69
N ASP A 88 16.40 -14.87 18.75
CA ASP A 88 17.04 -16.18 18.63
C ASP A 88 16.14 -17.23 17.96
N ARG A 89 14.83 -17.21 18.24
CA ARG A 89 13.83 -18.12 17.64
C ARG A 89 13.29 -17.66 16.30
N TRP A 90 13.77 -16.52 15.76
CA TRP A 90 13.33 -16.01 14.47
C TRP A 90 13.39 -17.05 13.34
N PRO A 91 14.46 -17.85 13.18
CA PRO A 91 14.53 -18.86 12.12
C PRO A 91 13.42 -19.90 12.19
N ASP A 92 13.06 -20.32 13.41
CA ASP A 92 11.99 -21.31 13.64
C ASP A 92 10.61 -20.71 13.34
N ILE A 93 10.36 -19.49 13.83
CA ILE A 93 9.12 -18.73 13.58
C ILE A 93 8.94 -18.52 12.06
N ALA A 94 9.99 -18.08 11.38
CA ALA A 94 9.98 -17.84 9.94
C ALA A 94 9.69 -19.12 9.15
N THR A 95 10.29 -20.24 9.55
CA THR A 95 10.11 -21.55 8.90
C THR A 95 8.70 -22.10 9.08
N ALA A 96 8.08 -21.88 10.25
CA ALA A 96 6.70 -22.31 10.51
C ALA A 96 5.67 -21.59 9.62
N ILE A 97 5.95 -20.36 9.18
CA ILE A 97 5.02 -19.54 8.38
C ILE A 97 5.18 -19.81 6.89
N THR A 98 6.42 -19.79 6.39
CA THR A 98 6.71 -19.95 4.97
C THR A 98 8.08 -20.62 4.77
N PRO A 99 8.15 -21.68 3.94
CA PRO A 99 9.42 -22.27 3.55
C PRO A 99 10.35 -21.21 2.97
N HIS A 100 11.62 -21.21 3.40
CA HIS A 100 12.69 -20.28 2.94
C HIS A 100 12.67 -18.85 3.50
N LEU A 101 11.66 -18.42 4.26
CA LEU A 101 11.60 -17.03 4.75
C LEU A 101 12.80 -16.67 5.64
N HIS A 102 13.29 -17.62 6.43
CA HIS A 102 14.44 -17.43 7.32
C HIS A 102 15.76 -17.16 6.57
N HIS A 103 15.88 -17.57 5.30
CA HIS A 103 17.08 -17.31 4.50
C HIS A 103 17.13 -15.87 3.97
N HIS A 104 15.95 -15.31 3.68
CA HIS A 104 15.80 -14.01 3.00
C HIS A 104 15.50 -12.86 3.96
N VAL A 105 15.08 -13.16 5.19
CA VAL A 105 14.70 -12.16 6.19
C VAL A 105 15.44 -12.41 7.49
N ARG A 106 16.08 -11.35 8.01
CA ARG A 106 16.77 -11.38 9.30
C ARG A 106 16.07 -10.46 10.29
N ALA A 107 15.94 -10.89 11.54
CA ALA A 107 15.53 -10.02 12.63
C ALA A 107 16.74 -9.19 13.09
N MET A 108 16.59 -7.86 13.10
CA MET A 108 17.68 -6.94 13.41
C MET A 108 17.65 -6.47 14.86
N ALA A 109 16.46 -6.17 15.36
CA ALA A 109 16.27 -5.64 16.72
C ALA A 109 14.85 -5.91 17.20
N TYR A 110 14.71 -6.04 18.52
CA TYR A 110 13.43 -6.09 19.19
C TYR A 110 13.39 -5.00 20.27
N HIS A 111 12.34 -4.19 20.25
CA HIS A 111 12.12 -3.10 21.20
C HIS A 111 11.09 -3.54 22.25
N PRO A 112 11.51 -3.92 23.47
CA PRO A 112 10.59 -4.49 24.48
C PRO A 112 9.51 -3.51 24.94
N GLU A 113 9.85 -2.22 25.03
CA GLU A 113 8.92 -1.16 25.47
C GLU A 113 7.71 -1.00 24.53
N THR A 114 7.93 -1.14 23.22
CA THR A 114 6.88 -0.97 22.21
C THR A 114 6.34 -2.31 21.69
N GLY A 115 7.03 -3.42 21.96
CA GLY A 115 6.77 -4.72 21.34
C GLY A 115 7.04 -4.72 19.84
N GLN A 116 7.95 -3.86 19.35
CA GLN A 116 8.24 -3.73 17.93
C GLN A 116 9.40 -4.65 17.51
N LEU A 117 9.15 -5.50 16.51
CA LEU A 117 10.17 -6.33 15.87
C LEU A 117 10.62 -5.72 14.54
N ASP A 118 11.91 -5.40 14.44
CA ASP A 118 12.53 -4.86 13.23
C ASP A 118 13.06 -6.00 12.35
N LEU A 119 12.47 -6.14 11.17
CA LEU A 119 12.84 -7.17 10.18
C LEU A 119 13.50 -6.53 8.96
N ARG A 120 14.61 -7.13 8.52
CA ARG A 120 15.34 -6.70 7.32
C ARG A 120 15.26 -7.78 6.24
N PRO A 121 14.55 -7.50 5.13
CA PRO A 121 14.55 -8.35 3.96
C PRO A 121 15.78 -8.11 3.09
N ASP A 122 16.19 -9.12 2.34
CA ASP A 122 17.25 -9.03 1.33
C ASP A 122 16.81 -8.33 0.03
N SER A 123 15.51 -8.38 -0.29
CA SER A 123 14.93 -7.92 -1.54
C SER A 123 13.60 -7.20 -1.33
N SER A 124 13.22 -6.36 -2.30
CA SER A 124 11.96 -5.61 -2.28
C SER A 124 10.73 -6.52 -2.39
N ALA A 125 10.86 -7.69 -3.05
CA ALA A 125 9.81 -8.69 -3.13
C ALA A 125 9.51 -9.28 -1.74
N TYR A 126 10.55 -9.72 -1.00
CA TYR A 126 10.40 -10.21 0.37
C TYR A 126 9.93 -9.11 1.34
N ALA A 127 10.34 -7.86 1.15
CA ALA A 127 9.80 -6.74 1.91
C ALA A 127 8.28 -6.60 1.76
N THR A 128 7.78 -6.80 0.55
CA THR A 128 6.34 -6.75 0.25
C THR A 128 5.64 -7.95 0.88
N GLN A 129 6.21 -9.14 0.75
CA GLN A 129 5.68 -10.36 1.36
C GLN A 129 5.55 -10.22 2.88
N LEU A 130 6.59 -9.71 3.57
CA LEU A 130 6.55 -9.46 5.02
C LEU A 130 5.40 -8.55 5.45
N ARG A 131 5.12 -7.50 4.66
CA ARG A 131 4.01 -6.58 4.96
C ARG A 131 2.66 -7.31 4.87
N LEU A 132 2.49 -8.15 3.84
CA LEU A 132 1.27 -8.93 3.64
C LEU A 132 1.04 -9.97 4.74
N ILE A 133 2.10 -10.62 5.22
CA ILE A 133 1.99 -11.69 6.23
C ILE A 133 2.29 -11.20 7.67
N SER A 134 2.38 -9.89 7.89
CA SER A 134 2.80 -9.28 9.15
C SER A 134 1.98 -9.77 10.35
N THR A 135 0.65 -9.82 10.24
CA THR A 135 -0.23 -10.34 11.30
C THR A 135 0.09 -11.79 11.67
N ARG A 136 0.36 -12.64 10.66
CA ARG A 136 0.69 -14.05 10.89
C ARG A 136 2.04 -14.22 11.58
N ILE A 137 3.01 -13.34 11.25
CA ILE A 137 4.30 -13.31 11.95
C ILE A 137 4.12 -12.91 13.41
N ILE A 138 3.30 -11.91 13.70
CA ILE A 138 3.03 -11.47 15.08
C ILE A 138 2.45 -12.64 15.90
N THR A 139 1.43 -13.32 15.37
CA THR A 139 0.81 -14.47 16.05
C THR A 139 1.82 -15.59 16.30
N ALA A 140 2.56 -16.01 15.28
CA ALA A 140 3.55 -17.09 15.40
C ALA A 140 4.70 -16.72 16.36
N ALA A 141 5.15 -15.46 16.38
CA ALA A 141 6.18 -15.01 17.31
C ALA A 141 5.70 -15.03 18.77
N ASN A 142 4.44 -14.66 19.00
CA ASN A 142 3.83 -14.70 20.34
C ASN A 142 3.56 -16.13 20.80
N GLU A 143 3.13 -17.03 19.90
CA GLU A 143 3.00 -18.46 20.19
C GLU A 143 4.34 -19.09 20.55
N ALA A 144 5.39 -18.80 19.77
CA ALA A 144 6.74 -19.32 20.02
C ALA A 144 7.35 -18.80 21.32
N THR A 145 6.93 -17.63 21.80
CA THR A 145 7.43 -17.02 23.05
C THR A 145 6.52 -17.31 24.25
N GLY A 146 5.29 -17.83 24.02
CA GLY A 146 4.28 -18.06 25.04
C GLY A 146 3.77 -16.78 25.73
N THR A 147 4.16 -15.61 25.24
CA THR A 147 3.85 -14.29 25.80
C THR A 147 3.50 -13.35 24.65
N ASN A 148 2.53 -12.45 24.84
CA ASN A 148 2.12 -11.46 23.84
C ASN A 148 3.11 -10.27 23.79
N THR A 149 4.35 -10.56 23.39
CA THR A 149 5.50 -9.65 23.40
C THR A 149 5.58 -8.82 22.13
N VAL A 150 5.40 -9.47 20.97
CA VAL A 150 5.41 -8.79 19.67
C VAL A 150 4.04 -8.19 19.40
N ARG A 151 4.00 -6.87 19.21
CA ARG A 151 2.78 -6.11 18.90
C ARG A 151 2.80 -5.53 17.50
N THR A 152 3.98 -5.20 16.99
CA THR A 152 4.12 -4.53 15.69
C THR A 152 5.38 -4.98 14.98
N ILE A 153 5.33 -5.03 13.66
CA ILE A 153 6.49 -5.35 12.82
C ILE A 153 6.85 -4.12 11.99
N ARG A 154 8.12 -3.73 12.06
CA ARG A 154 8.68 -2.71 11.16
C ARG A 154 9.57 -3.39 10.13
N VAL A 155 9.18 -3.26 8.86
CA VAL A 155 9.98 -3.75 7.74
C VAL A 155 10.96 -2.67 7.33
N LEU A 156 12.24 -2.92 7.58
CA LEU A 156 13.36 -2.06 7.17
C LEU A 156 13.52 -2.07 5.64
N PRO A 157 14.11 -1.03 5.04
CA PRO A 157 14.41 -1.01 3.62
C PRO A 157 15.32 -2.20 3.25
N PRO A 158 15.08 -2.84 2.08
CA PRO A 158 15.91 -3.95 1.64
C PRO A 158 17.33 -3.45 1.37
N GLY A 159 18.31 -4.23 1.81
CA GLY A 159 19.71 -3.95 1.52
C GLY A 159 20.64 -4.87 2.30
N PRO A 160 21.91 -4.97 1.88
CA PRO A 160 22.90 -5.77 2.59
C PRO A 160 23.05 -5.27 4.03
N PRO A 161 23.20 -6.17 5.03
CA PRO A 161 23.49 -5.75 6.40
C PRO A 161 24.70 -4.80 6.38
N PRO A 162 24.80 -3.86 7.34
CA PRO A 162 26.00 -3.03 7.44
C PRO A 162 27.18 -3.98 7.45
N ALA A 163 28.02 -3.93 6.40
CA ALA A 163 29.24 -4.70 6.42
C ALA A 163 30.06 -4.14 7.57
N ASP A 164 30.53 -5.02 8.46
CA ASP A 164 31.62 -4.74 9.40
C ASP A 164 32.90 -4.50 8.60
N LEU A 165 32.90 -3.47 7.77
CA LEU A 165 34.12 -2.93 7.21
C LEU A 165 34.80 -2.19 8.35
N PRO A 166 36.07 -2.52 8.68
CA PRO A 166 36.82 -1.74 9.65
C PRO A 166 36.78 -0.28 9.20
N ALA A 167 36.45 0.62 10.14
CA ALA A 167 36.35 2.04 9.89
C ALA A 167 37.53 2.49 9.03
N ARG A 168 37.25 2.91 7.79
CA ARG A 168 38.25 3.49 6.90
C ARG A 168 38.91 4.63 7.70
N PRO A 169 40.24 4.68 7.85
CA PRO A 169 40.88 5.80 8.52
C PRO A 169 40.41 7.07 7.82
N ALA A 170 39.81 7.97 8.61
CA ALA A 170 39.31 9.23 8.10
C ALA A 170 40.47 9.93 7.37
N SER A 171 40.36 10.10 6.06
CA SER A 171 41.23 11.04 5.37
C SER A 171 41.06 12.41 6.03
N PRO A 172 42.15 13.13 6.34
CA PRO A 172 42.06 14.47 6.91
C PRO A 172 41.20 15.35 6.00
N PRO A 173 40.37 16.26 6.57
CA PRO A 173 39.46 17.06 5.78
C PRO A 173 40.26 17.97 4.85
N THR A 174 40.22 17.71 3.54
CA THR A 174 40.55 18.71 2.54
C THR A 174 39.50 19.83 2.66
N PRO A 175 39.89 21.11 2.81
CA PRO A 175 38.93 22.20 2.80
C PRO A 175 38.32 22.30 1.39
N ALA A 176 37.11 21.75 1.22
CA ALA A 176 36.30 22.00 0.04
C ALA A 176 35.69 23.41 0.15
N PRO A 177 35.64 24.18 -0.95
CA PRO A 177 35.07 25.52 -0.96
C PRO A 177 33.60 25.46 -0.51
N ALA A 178 33.23 26.42 0.33
CA ALA A 178 31.96 26.48 1.04
C ALA A 178 30.75 26.22 0.13
N ALA A 179 30.14 25.03 0.30
CA ALA A 179 28.78 24.79 -0.16
C ALA A 179 27.82 25.58 0.75
N PRO A 180 26.86 26.35 0.19
CA PRO A 180 25.89 27.06 1.00
C PRO A 180 25.09 26.08 1.86
N GLN A 181 24.99 26.37 3.16
CA GLN A 181 24.21 25.58 4.10
C GLN A 181 22.74 25.53 3.66
N ALA A 182 22.21 24.32 3.49
CA ALA A 182 20.81 24.10 3.18
C ALA A 182 19.93 24.49 4.39
N PRO A 183 18.83 25.23 4.19
CA PRO A 183 17.95 25.62 5.27
C PRO A 183 17.19 24.40 5.83
N GLY A 184 16.96 24.44 7.15
CA GLY A 184 16.32 23.40 7.93
C GLY A 184 14.95 22.97 7.42
N ASN A 185 14.61 21.73 7.78
CA ASN A 185 13.39 21.00 7.41
C ASN A 185 12.12 21.86 7.51
N THR A 186 11.68 22.41 6.38
CA THR A 186 10.32 22.91 6.18
C THR A 186 9.49 21.86 5.43
N PRO A 187 8.16 21.82 5.60
CA PRO A 187 7.34 20.75 5.06
C PRO A 187 7.29 20.76 3.52
N LYS A 188 7.52 19.57 2.94
CA LYS A 188 6.89 19.06 1.71
C LYS A 188 6.97 19.92 0.43
N THR A 189 8.12 20.51 0.14
CA THR A 189 8.51 20.80 -1.26
C THR A 189 10.01 20.70 -1.38
N ALA A 190 10.47 19.60 -2.00
CA ALA A 190 11.88 19.43 -2.29
C ALA A 190 12.38 20.62 -3.13
N PRO A 191 13.58 21.17 -2.84
CA PRO A 191 14.10 22.34 -3.55
C PRO A 191 14.18 22.06 -5.05
N ALA A 192 13.98 23.09 -5.88
CA ALA A 192 13.87 22.95 -7.34
C ALA A 192 15.06 22.19 -7.95
N GLY A 193 16.29 22.48 -7.49
CA GLY A 193 17.49 21.76 -7.93
C GLY A 193 17.51 20.27 -7.55
N TYR A 194 16.89 19.88 -6.44
CA TYR A 194 16.75 18.46 -6.06
C TYR A 194 15.74 17.74 -6.94
N ARG A 195 14.64 18.40 -7.32
CA ARG A 195 13.67 17.85 -8.27
C ARG A 195 14.29 17.66 -9.64
N GLU A 196 15.09 18.63 -10.09
CA GLU A 196 15.83 18.56 -11.34
C GLU A 196 16.89 17.46 -11.32
N ALA A 197 17.63 17.30 -10.21
CA ALA A 197 18.59 16.21 -10.02
C ALA A 197 17.91 14.83 -10.01
N ILE A 198 16.76 14.68 -9.33
CA ILE A 198 15.98 13.45 -9.39
C ILE A 198 15.42 13.20 -10.78
N ALA A 199 14.94 14.23 -11.48
CA ALA A 199 14.44 14.10 -12.84
C ALA A 199 15.56 13.67 -13.80
N ALA A 200 16.76 14.24 -13.68
CA ALA A 200 17.93 13.84 -14.45
C ALA A 200 18.34 12.39 -14.13
N HIS A 201 18.39 12.01 -12.86
CA HIS A 201 18.69 10.63 -12.44
C HIS A 201 17.64 9.62 -12.94
N ARG A 202 16.36 9.99 -12.89
CA ARG A 202 15.27 9.19 -13.47
C ARG A 202 15.40 9.11 -14.99
N ALA A 203 15.74 10.20 -15.66
CA ALA A 203 15.94 10.25 -17.10
C ALA A 203 17.11 9.38 -17.57
N THR A 204 18.21 9.34 -16.79
CA THR A 204 19.33 8.44 -17.06
C THR A 204 18.94 6.98 -16.87
N TRP A 205 18.13 6.68 -15.85
CA TRP A 205 17.63 5.32 -15.63
C TRP A 205 16.67 4.88 -16.74
N THR A 206 15.73 5.73 -17.17
CA THR A 206 14.82 5.43 -18.30
C THR A 206 15.57 5.30 -19.63
N ARG A 207 16.67 6.03 -19.82
CA ARG A 207 17.54 5.89 -20.99
C ARG A 207 18.35 4.59 -20.96
N GLN A 208 18.77 4.13 -19.78
CA GLN A 208 19.40 2.82 -19.61
C GLN A 208 18.39 1.67 -19.72
N GLN A 209 17.11 1.94 -19.45
CA GLN A 209 15.98 1.04 -19.71
C GLN A 209 15.48 1.09 -21.15
N HIS A 210 16.34 1.35 -22.14
CA HIS A 210 16.10 0.88 -23.50
C HIS A 210 16.21 -0.65 -23.53
N THR A 211 15.27 -1.28 -22.83
CA THR A 211 14.85 -2.65 -22.96
C THR A 211 14.61 -2.86 -24.44
N ASN A 212 15.39 -3.77 -25.02
CA ASN A 212 15.24 -4.24 -26.40
C ASN A 212 13.74 -4.31 -26.76
N PRO A 213 13.28 -3.73 -27.90
CA PRO A 213 11.88 -3.77 -28.31
C PRO A 213 11.28 -5.19 -28.24
N ASP A 214 12.09 -6.22 -28.46
CA ASP A 214 11.68 -7.62 -28.34
C ASP A 214 11.29 -8.02 -26.91
N VAL A 215 12.00 -7.50 -25.91
CA VAL A 215 11.74 -7.75 -24.48
C VAL A 215 10.51 -6.97 -24.02
N GLN A 216 10.28 -5.76 -24.55
CA GLN A 216 9.04 -5.02 -24.31
C GLN A 216 7.84 -5.74 -24.94
N ALA A 217 7.95 -6.17 -26.20
CA ALA A 217 6.92 -6.94 -26.88
C ALA A 217 6.66 -8.30 -26.21
N ALA A 218 7.67 -8.94 -25.62
CA ALA A 218 7.51 -10.15 -24.82
C ALA A 218 6.76 -9.88 -23.51
N ALA A 219 7.11 -8.81 -22.78
CA ALA A 219 6.43 -8.43 -21.55
C ALA A 219 4.96 -8.04 -21.78
N GLU A 220 4.67 -7.32 -22.87
CA GLU A 220 3.30 -6.98 -23.27
C GLU A 220 2.47 -8.23 -23.63
N ARG A 221 3.08 -9.21 -24.32
CA ARG A 221 2.44 -10.50 -24.60
C ARG A 221 2.07 -11.21 -23.29
N GLN A 222 3.01 -11.29 -22.35
CA GLN A 222 2.76 -11.90 -21.04
C GLN A 222 1.67 -11.18 -20.25
N LEU A 223 1.61 -9.84 -20.30
CA LEU A 223 0.59 -9.06 -19.61
C LEU A 223 -0.80 -9.26 -20.23
N ARG A 224 -0.89 -9.32 -21.57
CA ARG A 224 -2.14 -9.61 -22.29
C ARG A 224 -2.65 -11.02 -22.01
N GLU A 225 -1.75 -12.00 -21.92
CA GLU A 225 -2.10 -13.38 -21.61
C GLU A 225 -2.53 -13.55 -20.16
N ARG A 226 -1.89 -12.84 -19.21
CA ARG A 226 -2.26 -12.88 -17.79
C ARG A 226 -3.65 -12.32 -17.48
N LEU A 227 -4.12 -11.36 -18.26
CA LEU A 227 -5.46 -10.77 -18.12
C LEU A 227 -6.54 -11.59 -18.85
N ARG A 228 -6.16 -12.64 -19.59
CA ARG A 228 -7.09 -13.51 -20.31
C ARG A 228 -7.39 -14.72 -19.45
N GLU A 229 -8.59 -14.74 -18.87
CA GLU A 229 -9.12 -15.93 -18.20
C GLU A 229 -9.05 -17.16 -19.14
N PRO A 230 -8.87 -18.37 -18.60
CA PRO A 230 -8.71 -19.58 -19.40
C PRO A 230 -9.90 -19.75 -20.35
N GLU A 231 -9.61 -20.08 -21.61
CA GLU A 231 -10.62 -20.11 -22.68
C GLU A 231 -11.76 -21.10 -22.43
N GLU A 232 -11.52 -22.09 -21.56
CA GLU A 232 -12.45 -23.11 -21.09
C GLU A 232 -13.63 -22.50 -20.30
N ASN A 233 -13.44 -21.36 -19.63
CA ASN A 233 -14.51 -20.67 -18.89
C ASN A 233 -15.46 -19.88 -19.81
N PHE A 234 -15.15 -19.73 -21.11
CA PHE A 234 -15.92 -18.92 -22.07
C PHE A 234 -16.62 -19.74 -23.15
N THR A 235 -16.77 -21.06 -22.97
CA THR A 235 -17.47 -21.92 -23.93
C THR A 235 -18.87 -21.40 -24.25
N ASP A 236 -19.60 -20.99 -23.22
CA ASP A 236 -20.98 -20.52 -23.33
C ASP A 236 -21.06 -19.19 -24.10
N GLY A 237 -20.14 -18.27 -23.83
CA GLY A 237 -20.04 -17.00 -24.54
C GLY A 237 -19.69 -17.17 -26.04
N ARG A 238 -18.84 -18.15 -26.37
CA ARG A 238 -18.51 -18.48 -27.76
C ARG A 238 -19.67 -19.10 -28.52
N GLN A 239 -20.41 -20.01 -27.87
CA GLN A 239 -21.61 -20.61 -28.45
C GLN A 239 -22.68 -19.55 -28.70
N ALA A 240 -22.94 -18.68 -27.73
CA ALA A 240 -23.87 -17.55 -27.88
C ALA A 240 -23.46 -16.61 -29.04
N LEU A 241 -22.16 -16.32 -29.18
CA LEU A 241 -21.67 -15.50 -30.29
C LEU A 241 -21.79 -16.21 -31.65
N ALA A 242 -21.57 -17.51 -31.70
CA ALA A 242 -21.77 -18.31 -32.90
C ALA A 242 -23.25 -18.32 -33.32
N GLU A 243 -24.17 -18.47 -32.38
CA GLU A 243 -25.61 -18.36 -32.61
C GLU A 243 -26.03 -16.97 -33.10
N LEU A 244 -25.48 -15.91 -32.51
CA LEU A 244 -25.75 -14.55 -32.98
C LEU A 244 -25.28 -14.35 -34.41
N ARG A 245 -24.11 -14.90 -34.77
CA ARG A 245 -23.58 -14.85 -36.15
C ARG A 245 -24.45 -15.64 -37.13
N THR A 246 -24.94 -16.82 -36.76
CA THR A 246 -25.83 -17.62 -37.63
C THR A 246 -27.19 -16.95 -37.79
N ARG A 247 -27.76 -16.38 -36.71
CA ARG A 247 -29.00 -15.59 -36.76
C ARG A 247 -28.84 -14.34 -37.63
N ALA A 248 -27.73 -13.61 -37.49
CA ALA A 248 -27.43 -12.45 -38.33
C ALA A 248 -27.28 -12.84 -39.81
N ALA A 249 -26.57 -13.94 -40.10
CA ALA A 249 -26.44 -14.46 -41.47
C ALA A 249 -27.79 -14.90 -42.05
N ALA A 250 -28.68 -15.49 -41.23
CA ALA A 250 -30.04 -15.85 -41.65
C ALA A 250 -30.90 -14.61 -41.92
N GLN A 251 -30.88 -13.60 -41.04
CA GLN A 251 -31.58 -12.33 -41.26
C GLN A 251 -31.10 -11.63 -42.54
N GLN A 252 -29.80 -11.65 -42.79
CA GLN A 252 -29.21 -11.04 -43.99
C GLN A 252 -29.54 -11.83 -45.27
N ARG A 253 -30.01 -13.08 -45.18
CA ARG A 253 -30.60 -13.83 -46.31
C ARG A 253 -32.08 -13.55 -46.53
N VAL A 254 -32.80 -13.07 -45.51
CA VAL A 254 -34.21 -12.64 -45.65
C VAL A 254 -34.29 -11.25 -46.30
N GLN A 255 -33.43 -10.31 -45.92
CA GLN A 255 -33.38 -8.97 -46.52
C GLN A 255 -33.29 -8.91 -48.06
N PRO A 256 -32.49 -9.74 -48.78
CA PRO A 256 -32.48 -9.74 -50.23
C PRO A 256 -33.79 -10.26 -50.84
N SER A 257 -34.54 -11.11 -50.13
CA SER A 257 -35.87 -11.54 -50.58
C SER A 257 -36.89 -10.42 -50.41
N ASP A 258 -36.79 -9.62 -49.35
CA ASP A 258 -37.63 -8.45 -49.13
C ASP A 258 -37.33 -7.31 -50.12
N VAL A 259 -36.06 -7.08 -50.46
CA VAL A 259 -35.67 -6.15 -51.55
C VAL A 259 -36.23 -6.62 -52.91
N SER A 260 -36.20 -7.93 -53.16
CA SER A 260 -36.76 -8.52 -54.38
C SER A 260 -38.28 -8.39 -54.42
N ARG A 261 -38.97 -8.61 -53.29
CA ARG A 261 -40.42 -8.41 -53.13
C ARG A 261 -40.80 -6.94 -53.31
N ALA A 262 -40.05 -6.01 -52.73
CA ALA A 262 -40.29 -4.57 -52.87
C ALA A 262 -40.15 -4.11 -54.33
N ARG A 263 -39.13 -4.59 -55.05
CA ARG A 263 -38.97 -4.33 -56.49
C ARG A 263 -40.11 -4.93 -57.32
N ALA A 264 -40.57 -6.14 -56.99
CA ALA A 264 -41.71 -6.76 -57.67
C ALA A 264 -43.01 -5.95 -57.47
N LEU A 265 -43.26 -5.45 -56.26
CA LEU A 265 -44.40 -4.58 -55.98
C LEU A 265 -44.30 -3.23 -56.72
N GLN A 266 -43.12 -2.62 -56.76
CA GLN A 266 -42.89 -1.39 -57.53
C GLN A 266 -43.17 -1.59 -59.03
N ARG A 267 -42.77 -2.75 -59.57
CA ARG A 267 -43.07 -3.11 -60.97
C ARG A 267 -44.56 -3.28 -61.21
N LEU A 268 -45.29 -3.96 -60.33
CA LEU A 268 -46.75 -4.11 -60.45
C LEU A 268 -47.49 -2.76 -60.37
N VAL A 269 -47.01 -1.85 -59.52
CA VAL A 269 -47.55 -0.48 -59.44
C VAL A 269 -47.27 0.29 -60.72
N ALA A 270 -46.06 0.22 -61.26
CA ALA A 270 -45.70 0.87 -62.53
C ALA A 270 -46.53 0.33 -63.71
N GLU A 271 -46.74 -0.99 -63.76
CA GLU A 271 -47.60 -1.65 -64.75
C GLU A 271 -49.07 -1.21 -64.61
N ARG A 272 -49.59 -1.06 -63.39
CA ARG A 272 -50.97 -0.56 -63.15
C ARG A 272 -51.18 0.91 -63.52
N VAL A 273 -50.14 1.74 -63.41
CA VAL A 273 -50.19 3.17 -63.77
C VAL A 273 -50.00 3.37 -65.27
N GLY A 274 -49.80 2.30 -66.05
CA GLY A 274 -49.70 2.37 -67.51
C GLY A 274 -48.39 2.97 -68.02
N LEU A 275 -47.35 3.02 -67.18
CA LEU A 275 -46.04 3.54 -67.55
C LEU A 275 -45.22 2.41 -68.17
N THR A 276 -45.37 2.20 -69.47
CA THR A 276 -44.45 1.34 -70.21
C THR A 276 -43.07 2.01 -70.32
N THR A 277 -42.09 1.33 -69.72
CA THR A 277 -40.63 1.49 -69.89
C THR A 277 -39.96 2.73 -69.28
N ILE A 278 -39.33 2.54 -68.12
CA ILE A 278 -38.12 3.28 -67.75
C ILE A 278 -36.99 2.26 -67.58
N THR A 279 -36.01 2.36 -68.48
CA THR A 279 -34.72 1.67 -68.54
C THR A 279 -34.00 1.70 -67.18
N PRO A 280 -33.42 0.59 -66.70
CA PRO A 280 -32.71 0.58 -65.43
C PRO A 280 -31.38 1.34 -65.55
N ALA A 281 -31.25 2.45 -64.83
CA ALA A 281 -29.95 3.09 -64.60
C ALA A 281 -29.10 2.18 -63.70
N ALA A 282 -28.07 1.57 -64.28
CA ALA A 282 -27.05 0.84 -63.56
C ALA A 282 -26.21 1.82 -62.70
N ALA A 283 -26.64 2.04 -61.45
CA ALA A 283 -25.82 2.69 -60.44
C ALA A 283 -24.95 1.63 -59.77
N GLY A 284 -23.70 1.50 -60.23
CA GLY A 284 -22.67 0.69 -59.56
C GLY A 284 -22.31 1.27 -58.18
N PRO A 285 -21.88 0.44 -57.21
CA PRO A 285 -21.50 0.92 -55.89
C PRO A 285 -20.16 1.66 -55.96
N GLN A 286 -20.17 2.98 -55.79
CA GLN A 286 -18.95 3.75 -55.52
C GLN A 286 -18.44 3.40 -54.12
N ARG A 287 -17.35 2.63 -54.06
CA ARG A 287 -16.51 2.52 -52.86
C ARG A 287 -15.83 3.87 -52.65
N LEU A 288 -16.17 4.54 -51.55
CA LEU A 288 -15.36 5.63 -51.03
C LEU A 288 -14.27 5.02 -50.15
N ASP A 289 -13.07 4.93 -50.71
CA ASP A 289 -11.85 4.74 -49.91
C ASP A 289 -11.63 6.00 -49.08
N ARG A 290 -11.73 5.86 -47.76
CA ARG A 290 -11.37 6.91 -46.80
C ARG A 290 -10.05 6.52 -46.14
N THR A 291 -8.97 7.03 -46.71
CA THR A 291 -7.68 7.18 -46.05
C THR A 291 -7.63 8.52 -45.31
N ALA A 292 -6.80 8.55 -44.26
CA ALA A 292 -6.52 9.60 -43.27
C ALA A 292 -7.36 9.53 -41.99
#